data_AF-G9ZK98-F1
#
_entry.id   AF-G9ZK98-F1
#
_cell.length_a   1.000
_cell.length_b   1.000
_cell.length_c   1.000
_cell.angle_alpha   90.00
_cell.angle_beta   90.00
_cell.angle_gamma   90.00
#
_symmetry.space_group_name_H-M   'P 1'
#
loop_
_entity.id
_entity.type
_entity.pdbx_description
1 polymer ?
#
loop_
_entity_poly.entity_id
_entity_poly.type
_entity_poly.pdbx_seq_one_letter_code
_entity_poly.pdbx_strand_id
1 'polypeptide(L)'
;MIVKGGIGAVSTVKVARLSATTQSNIYSYFPNKQALLLAVFAYHQQQMIGALSPLISDTLTPKAQVTAFVKGTAEFGLAHPAPFR
;
A
#
# COMPACT_ATOMS: atom_id res chain seq x y z
N MET A 1 -10.53 4.27 1.96
CA MET A 1 -11.23 4.95 0.83
C MET A 1 -10.96 4.29 -0.51
N ILE A 2 -9.70 4.23 -0.97
CA ILE A 2 -9.33 3.62 -2.26
C ILE A 2 -9.85 2.18 -2.37
N VAL A 3 -9.63 1.42 -1.30
CA VAL A 3 -9.98 0.01 -1.19
C VAL A 3 -11.49 -0.29 -1.21
N LYS A 4 -12.37 0.69 -0.92
CA LYS A 4 -13.84 0.49 -0.93
C LYS A 4 -14.58 1.21 -2.07
N GLY A 5 -13.98 2.23 -2.68
CA GLY A 5 -14.66 3.07 -3.69
C GLY A 5 -13.83 3.31 -4.96
N GLY A 6 -12.67 2.67 -5.07
CA GLY A 6 -11.74 2.89 -6.17
C GLY A 6 -11.07 4.27 -6.15
N ILE A 7 -10.18 4.49 -7.12
CA ILE A 7 -9.39 5.71 -7.27
C ILE A 7 -10.29 6.93 -7.58
N GLY A 8 -11.39 6.71 -8.31
CA GLY A 8 -12.37 7.74 -8.66
C GLY A 8 -13.03 8.36 -7.43
N ALA A 9 -13.35 7.56 -6.40
CA ALA A 9 -14.07 8.03 -5.22
C ALA A 9 -13.23 8.85 -4.24
N VAL A 10 -11.90 8.92 -4.41
CA VAL A 10 -10.98 9.68 -3.54
C VAL A 10 -10.92 11.14 -3.94
N SER A 11 -11.04 12.04 -2.97
CA SER A 11 -10.74 13.47 -3.11
C SER A 11 -10.05 13.98 -1.85
N THR A 12 -9.27 15.05 -1.97
CA THR A 12 -8.61 15.71 -0.82
C THR A 12 -9.64 16.18 0.22
N VAL A 13 -10.83 16.61 -0.23
CA VAL A 13 -11.97 16.94 0.64
C VAL A 13 -12.42 15.73 1.47
N LYS A 14 -12.63 14.57 0.83
CA LYS A 14 -13.09 13.36 1.55
C LYS A 14 -12.01 12.82 2.50
N VAL A 15 -10.73 12.91 2.12
CA VAL A 15 -9.63 12.53 3.01
C VAL A 15 -9.58 13.45 4.22
N ALA A 16 -9.65 14.77 4.03
CA ALA A 16 -9.66 15.74 5.12
C ALA A 16 -10.79 15.46 6.12
N ARG A 17 -12.01 15.19 5.63
CA ARG A 17 -13.17 14.80 6.46
C ARG A 17 -12.91 13.53 7.27
N LEU A 18 -12.31 12.50 6.67
CA LEU A 18 -12.08 11.22 7.33
C LEU A 18 -10.92 11.26 8.33
N SER A 19 -9.91 12.09 8.09
CA SER A 19 -8.77 12.28 9.00
C SER A 19 -8.96 13.45 9.96
N ALA A 20 -10.19 13.96 10.11
CA ALA A 20 -10.56 15.07 10.98
C ALA A 20 -9.62 16.29 10.88
N THR A 21 -9.20 16.63 9.66
CA THR A 21 -8.29 17.74 9.37
C THR A 21 -8.87 18.67 8.31
N THR A 22 -8.22 19.80 8.04
CA THR A 22 -8.64 20.71 6.98
C THR A 22 -8.08 20.26 5.63
N GLN A 23 -8.77 20.60 4.54
CA GLN A 23 -8.28 20.34 3.20
C GLN A 23 -6.96 21.08 2.93
N SER A 24 -6.79 22.28 3.49
CA SER A 24 -5.54 23.05 3.40
C SER A 24 -4.37 22.28 4.03
N ASN A 25 -4.56 21.65 5.19
CA ASN A 25 -3.53 20.83 5.81
C ASN A 25 -3.16 19.61 4.95
N ILE A 26 -4.13 18.98 4.27
CA ILE A 26 -3.83 17.91 3.29
C ILE A 26 -2.94 18.43 2.15
N TYR A 27 -3.21 19.63 1.64
CA TYR A 27 -2.42 20.23 0.56
C TYR A 27 -0.97 20.57 0.96
N SER A 28 -0.72 20.83 2.25
CA SER A 28 0.64 21.00 2.77
C SER A 28 1.53 19.76 2.60
N TYR A 29 0.93 18.56 2.56
CA TYR A 29 1.64 17.30 2.35
C TYR A 29 1.49 16.77 0.93
N PHE A 30 0.32 16.98 0.31
CA PHE A 30 -0.03 16.42 -0.99
C PHE A 30 -0.59 17.53 -1.90
N PRO A 31 0.22 18.09 -2.81
CA PRO A 31 -0.16 19.27 -3.58
C PRO A 31 -1.37 19.03 -4.50
N ASN A 32 -1.68 17.78 -4.83
CA ASN A 32 -2.85 17.41 -5.63
C ASN A 32 -3.31 15.97 -5.34
N LYS A 33 -4.45 15.58 -5.92
CA LYS A 33 -5.01 14.22 -5.77
C LYS A 33 -4.04 13.13 -6.24
N GLN A 34 -3.26 13.37 -7.28
CA GLN A 34 -2.33 12.38 -7.84
C GLN A 34 -1.17 12.13 -6.88
N ALA A 35 -0.60 13.18 -6.29
CA ALA A 35 0.44 13.09 -5.28
C ALA A 35 -0.03 12.31 -4.03
N LEU A 36 -1.27 12.56 -3.58
CA LEU A 36 -1.88 11.80 -2.50
C LEU A 36 -2.04 10.31 -2.85
N LEU A 37 -2.53 9.99 -4.04
CA LEU A 37 -2.68 8.61 -4.49
C LEU A 37 -1.33 7.89 -4.59
N LEU A 38 -0.32 8.57 -5.13
CA LEU A 38 1.04 8.04 -5.24
C LEU A 38 1.65 7.79 -3.85
N ALA A 39 1.44 8.69 -2.89
CA ALA A 39 1.91 8.50 -1.53
C ALA A 39 1.25 7.30 -0.84
N VAL A 40 -0.05 7.11 -1.04
CA VAL A 40 -0.75 5.92 -0.53
C VAL A 40 -0.22 4.64 -1.19
N PHE A 41 0.01 4.65 -2.50
CA PHE A 41 0.61 3.52 -3.20
C PHE A 41 2.02 3.22 -2.66
N ALA A 42 2.88 4.24 -2.56
CA ALA A 42 4.24 4.11 -2.04
C ALA A 42 4.26 3.57 -0.61
N TYR A 43 3.35 4.02 0.25
CA TYR A 43 3.20 3.51 1.61
C TYR A 43 2.88 2.02 1.65
N HIS A 44 1.95 1.53 0.83
CA HIS A 44 1.63 0.11 0.75
C HIS A 44 2.76 -0.70 0.10
N GLN A 45 3.42 -0.15 -0.92
CA GLN A 45 4.59 -0.77 -1.54
C GLN A 45 5.73 -0.94 -0.53
N GLN A 46 5.99 0.06 0.32
CA GLN A 46 7.01 0.00 1.37
C GLN A 46 6.69 -1.08 2.41
N GLN A 47 5.43 -1.25 2.79
CA GLN A 47 5.02 -2.35 3.68
C GLN A 47 5.28 -3.72 3.06
N MET A 48 4.93 -3.88 1.78
CA MET A 48 5.21 -5.12 1.05
C MET A 48 6.71 -5.39 0.94
N ILE A 49 7.52 -4.37 0.60
CA ILE A 49 8.98 -4.49 0.55
C ILE A 49 9.53 -4.88 1.92
N GLY A 50 9.10 -4.22 2.99
CA GLY A 50 9.55 -4.53 4.35
C GLY A 50 9.22 -5.95 4.81
N ALA A 51 8.10 -6.50 4.34
CA ALA A 51 7.70 -7.88 4.64
C ALA A 51 8.42 -8.92 3.78
N LEU A 52 8.68 -8.63 2.50
CA LEU A 52 9.20 -9.61 1.54
C LEU A 52 10.73 -9.57 1.36
N SER A 53 11.38 -8.42 1.55
CA SER A 53 12.84 -8.31 1.39
C SER A 53 13.63 -9.22 2.33
N PRO A 54 13.20 -9.51 3.58
CA PRO A 54 13.92 -10.44 4.45
C PRO A 54 13.86 -11.89 3.97
N LEU A 55 12.96 -12.23 3.04
CA LEU A 55 12.84 -13.57 2.47
C LEU A 55 13.86 -13.83 1.35
N ILE A 56 14.56 -12.80 0.89
CA ILE A 56 15.61 -12.92 -0.13
C ILE A 56 16.89 -13.38 0.54
N SER A 57 17.41 -14.55 0.15
CA SER A 57 18.59 -15.16 0.75
C SER A 57 19.46 -15.84 -0.30
N ASP A 58 20.76 -15.53 -0.26
CA ASP A 58 21.77 -16.14 -1.14
C ASP A 58 22.13 -17.58 -0.73
N THR A 59 21.61 -18.04 0.40
CA THR A 59 21.87 -19.40 0.92
C THR A 59 20.86 -20.44 0.41
N LEU A 60 19.75 -19.99 -0.18
CA LEU A 60 18.73 -20.87 -0.72
C LEU A 60 19.05 -21.28 -2.15
N THR A 61 18.65 -22.51 -2.51
CA THR A 61 18.60 -22.88 -3.93
C THR A 61 17.59 -21.97 -4.67
N PRO A 62 17.75 -21.72 -5.98
CA PRO A 62 16.81 -20.88 -6.73
C PRO A 62 15.34 -21.31 -6.58
N LYS A 63 15.07 -22.63 -6.58
CA LYS A 63 13.71 -23.16 -6.36
C LYS A 63 13.18 -22.84 -4.96
N ALA A 64 14.00 -23.00 -3.92
CA ALA A 64 13.62 -22.70 -2.55
C ALA A 64 13.37 -21.19 -2.36
N GLN A 65 14.18 -20.34 -2.99
CA GLN A 65 14.01 -18.88 -2.97
C GLN A 65 12.66 -18.45 -3.60
N VAL A 66 12.33 -18.97 -4.78
CA VAL A 66 11.03 -18.68 -5.44
C VAL A 66 9.87 -19.18 -4.58
N THR A 67 9.99 -20.38 -4.00
CA THR A 67 8.95 -20.96 -3.14
C THR A 67 8.72 -20.10 -1.90
N ALA A 68 9.79 -19.67 -1.22
CA ALA A 68 9.72 -18.81 -0.06
C ALA A 68 9.07 -17.46 -0.40
N PHE A 69 9.45 -16.86 -1.54
CA PHE A 69 8.90 -15.57 -1.97
C PHE A 69 7.42 -15.65 -2.35
N VAL A 70 6.99 -16.69 -3.08
CA VAL A 70 5.57 -16.92 -3.42
C VAL A 70 4.74 -17.14 -2.16
N LYS A 71 5.23 -17.98 -1.23
CA LYS A 71 4.55 -18.22 0.04
C LYS A 71 4.41 -16.94 0.86
N GLY A 72 5.50 -16.17 1.02
CA GLY A 72 5.47 -14.91 1.74
C GLY A 72 4.54 -13.87 1.09
N THR A 73 4.45 -13.83 -0.24
CA THR A 73 3.52 -12.96 -0.96
C THR A 73 2.06 -13.34 -0.66
N ALA A 74 1.74 -14.64 -0.67
CA ALA A 74 0.40 -15.13 -0.33
C ALA A 74 0.05 -14.83 1.13
N GLU A 75 0.97 -15.08 2.07
CA GLU A 75 0.80 -14.79 3.49
C GLU A 75 0.61 -13.29 3.76
N PHE A 76 1.41 -12.43 3.10
CA PHE A 76 1.26 -10.98 3.17
C PHE A 76 -0.13 -10.54 2.71
N GLY A 77 -0.61 -11.07 1.58
CA GLY A 77 -1.94 -10.77 1.05
C GLY A 77 -3.08 -11.22 1.97
N LEU A 78 -2.95 -12.39 2.60
CA LEU A 78 -3.94 -12.90 3.56
C LEU A 78 -3.97 -12.09 4.87
N ALA A 79 -2.81 -11.62 5.34
CA ALA A 79 -2.69 -10.79 6.55
C ALA A 79 -3.12 -9.34 6.32
N HIS A 80 -3.10 -8.86 5.08
CA HIS A 80 -3.51 -7.51 4.69
C HIS A 80 -4.68 -7.57 3.69
N PRO A 81 -5.86 -8.09 4.09
CA PRO A 81 -7.00 -8.20 3.19
C PRO A 81 -7.50 -6.81 2.81
N ALA A 82 -7.03 -6.28 1.68
CA ALA A 82 -7.81 -5.28 0.97
C ALA A 82 -9.07 -6.01 0.46
N PRO A 83 -10.30 -5.51 0.71
CA PRO A 83 -11.48 -6.00 0.00
C PRO A 83 -11.34 -5.67 -1.48
N PHE A 84 -10.59 -6.49 -2.22
CA PHE A 84 -10.75 -6.68 -3.64
C PHE A 84 -12.04 -7.48 -3.84
N ARG A 85 -13.17 -6.80 -3.68
CA ARG A 85 -14.50 -7.22 -4.13
C ARG A 85 -15.14 -6.08 -4.88
#